data_AF-A0A164UGP9-F1
#
_entry.id   AF-A0A164UGP9-F1
#
_cell.length_a   1.000
_cell.length_b   1.000
_cell.length_c   1.000
_cell.angle_alpha   90.00
_cell.angle_beta   90.00
_cell.angle_gamma   90.00
#
_symmetry.space_group_name_H-M   'P 1'
#
loop_
_entity.id
_entity.type
_entity.pdbx_description
1 polymer ?
#
loop_
_entity_poly.entity_id
_entity_poly.type
_entity_poly.pdbx_seq_one_letter_code
_entity_poly.pdbx_strand_id
1 'polypeptide(L)'
;QQPPPPGTERTVVRCAVMDGKTMGHRICALNTCENPLHNFRTGRFCTDHVPLNDQCGIVGCGQAISLNTPDAETNTDLVDTFRAGRVYCLQTIQWSCGVPIGWGKCYRSESAPQVERILQKIWNGKEGLRPSFIVYDDGCGFLKYILGRLDPNKWLESTRFIVDAWHYSSHSPRDETCRVHCNPAPANGSQPDLVIPKVNENGQTLLTRAFNTETAEQFNAWLSGYEGIVRHMTDYHYDFFIHALFLMYKEAREKTNDTAEED
;
A
#
# COMPACT_ATOMS: atom_id res chain seq x y z
N GLN A 1 -11.86 0.94 20.47
CA GLN A 1 -11.05 -0.29 20.52
C GLN A 1 -10.66 -0.54 21.98
N GLN A 2 -11.16 -1.60 22.63
CA GLN A 2 -10.88 -1.91 24.06
C GLN A 2 -9.85 -3.05 24.21
N PRO A 3 -9.02 -3.05 25.27
CA PRO A 3 -8.08 -4.13 25.56
C PRO A 3 -8.81 -5.42 25.99
N PRO A 4 -8.20 -6.60 25.78
CA PRO A 4 -8.77 -7.87 26.26
C PRO A 4 -8.81 -7.92 27.80
N PRO A 5 -9.80 -8.59 28.41
CA PRO A 5 -9.89 -8.73 29.86
C PRO A 5 -8.66 -9.40 30.48
N PRO A 6 -8.27 -9.02 31.72
CA PRO A 6 -7.19 -9.68 32.46
C PRO A 6 -7.44 -11.19 32.59
N GLY A 7 -6.43 -12.01 32.31
CA GLY A 7 -6.51 -13.48 32.40
C GLY A 7 -6.98 -14.21 31.14
N THR A 8 -7.25 -13.49 30.05
CA THR A 8 -7.53 -14.11 28.74
C THR A 8 -6.26 -14.75 28.18
N GLU A 9 -6.34 -16.01 27.73
CA GLU A 9 -5.24 -16.72 27.08
C GLU A 9 -4.77 -15.91 25.86
N ARG A 10 -3.49 -15.52 25.85
CA ARG A 10 -2.94 -14.68 24.78
C ARG A 10 -2.73 -15.54 23.53
N THR A 11 -3.68 -15.48 22.61
CA THR A 11 -3.47 -15.95 21.23
C THR A 11 -2.31 -15.20 20.59
N VAL A 12 -1.60 -15.84 19.65
CA VAL A 12 -0.47 -15.22 18.93
C VAL A 12 -0.93 -13.93 18.24
N VAL A 13 -0.42 -12.79 18.72
CA VAL A 13 -0.66 -11.47 18.12
C VAL A 13 0.20 -11.35 16.88
N ARG A 14 -0.42 -10.99 15.75
CA ARG A 14 0.29 -10.80 14.48
C ARG A 14 0.14 -9.37 13.99
N CYS A 15 1.26 -8.77 13.59
CA CYS A 15 1.30 -7.42 13.02
C CYS A 15 1.78 -7.49 11.57
N ALA A 16 0.98 -6.97 10.65
CA ALA A 16 1.38 -6.70 9.28
C ALA A 16 1.72 -5.22 9.13
N VAL A 17 2.64 -4.92 8.24
CA VAL A 17 3.04 -3.57 7.86
C VAL A 17 2.80 -3.46 6.36
N MET A 18 2.34 -2.29 5.90
CA MET A 18 2.07 -2.03 4.50
C MET A 18 2.52 -0.63 4.11
N ASP A 19 2.94 -0.47 2.86
CA ASP A 19 3.37 0.81 2.30
C ASP A 19 3.28 0.79 0.77
N GLY A 20 3.20 1.97 0.17
CA GLY A 20 3.17 2.17 -1.28
C GLY A 20 4.57 2.37 -1.85
N LYS A 21 4.97 1.54 -2.82
CA LYS A 21 6.20 1.74 -3.58
C LYS A 21 5.92 2.26 -4.98
N THR A 22 6.46 3.42 -5.33
CA THR A 22 6.39 3.98 -6.69
C THR A 22 7.20 3.13 -7.68
N MET A 23 6.59 2.06 -8.17
CA MET A 23 7.19 1.10 -9.08
C MET A 23 6.15 0.62 -10.09
N GLY A 24 5.62 1.53 -10.90
CA GLY A 24 4.55 1.21 -11.86
C GLY A 24 5.03 0.78 -13.25
N HIS A 25 4.17 0.03 -13.95
CA HIS A 25 4.25 -0.18 -15.39
C HIS A 25 3.25 0.72 -16.15
N ARG A 26 3.33 0.72 -17.48
CA ARG A 26 2.44 1.51 -18.34
C ARG A 26 1.05 0.87 -18.46
N ILE A 27 0.03 1.71 -18.41
CA ILE A 27 -1.40 1.39 -18.58
C ILE A 27 -2.06 2.38 -19.54
N CYS A 28 -3.35 2.20 -19.82
CA CYS A 28 -4.13 3.13 -20.64
C CYS A 28 -3.96 4.61 -20.20
N ALA A 29 -3.82 5.50 -21.17
CA ALA A 29 -3.70 6.94 -20.96
C ALA A 29 -4.97 7.57 -20.37
N LEU A 30 -6.14 6.99 -20.65
CA LEU A 30 -7.40 7.51 -20.11
C LEU A 30 -7.44 7.34 -18.60
N ASN A 31 -7.61 8.45 -17.86
CA ASN A 31 -7.50 8.46 -16.39
C ASN A 31 -8.49 7.53 -15.67
N THR A 32 -9.66 7.28 -16.24
CA THR A 32 -10.68 6.37 -15.71
C THR A 32 -10.45 4.90 -16.06
N CYS A 33 -9.39 4.59 -16.81
CA CYS A 33 -9.10 3.26 -17.30
C CYS A 33 -7.85 2.68 -16.63
N GLU A 34 -7.99 1.45 -16.12
CA GLU A 34 -6.92 0.66 -15.49
C GLU A 34 -6.37 -0.42 -16.46
N ASN A 35 -6.96 -0.57 -17.65
CA ASN A 35 -6.65 -1.66 -18.57
C ASN A 35 -5.21 -1.57 -19.11
N PRO A 36 -4.59 -2.74 -19.39
CA PRO A 36 -3.26 -2.79 -19.99
C PRO A 36 -3.27 -2.19 -21.40
N LEU A 37 -2.10 -1.69 -21.82
CA LEU A 37 -1.91 -1.19 -23.19
C LEU A 37 -2.12 -2.29 -24.22
N HIS A 38 -2.81 -1.95 -25.32
CA HIS A 38 -2.95 -2.84 -26.48
C HIS A 38 -1.58 -3.11 -27.11
N ASN A 39 -0.82 -2.04 -27.37
CA ASN A 39 0.58 -2.11 -27.78
C ASN A 39 1.45 -1.57 -26.65
N PHE A 40 2.06 -2.47 -25.88
CA PHE A 40 2.94 -2.09 -24.78
C PHE A 40 4.16 -1.26 -25.22
N ARG A 41 4.74 -1.48 -26.41
CA ARG A 41 6.01 -0.84 -26.80
C ARG A 41 5.84 0.65 -27.05
N THR A 42 4.88 0.99 -27.90
CA THR A 42 4.69 2.36 -28.43
C THR A 42 3.28 2.91 -28.25
N GLY A 43 2.33 2.09 -27.80
CA GLY A 43 0.94 2.51 -27.62
C GLY A 43 0.70 3.32 -26.36
N ARG A 44 -0.45 4.01 -26.35
CA ARG A 44 -0.94 4.79 -25.20
C ARG A 44 -2.32 4.37 -24.70
N PHE A 45 -3.05 3.54 -25.44
CA PHE A 45 -4.39 3.08 -25.07
C PHE A 45 -4.49 1.54 -24.97
N CYS A 46 -5.46 1.07 -24.19
CA CYS A 46 -5.88 -0.33 -24.17
C CYS A 46 -6.71 -0.68 -25.42
N THR A 47 -7.06 -1.96 -25.58
CA THR A 47 -7.82 -2.45 -26.75
C THR A 47 -9.12 -1.66 -26.98
N ASP A 48 -9.87 -1.37 -25.92
CA ASP A 48 -11.15 -0.66 -26.00
C ASP A 48 -10.99 0.81 -26.39
N HIS A 49 -9.82 1.39 -26.10
CA HIS A 49 -9.55 2.81 -26.30
C HIS A 49 -8.58 3.08 -27.46
N VAL A 50 -8.21 2.07 -28.25
CA VAL A 50 -7.44 2.27 -29.49
C VAL A 50 -8.05 3.33 -30.41
N PRO A 51 -9.39 3.43 -30.58
CA PRO A 51 -10.00 4.47 -31.41
C PRO A 51 -9.72 5.92 -30.97
N LEU A 52 -9.32 6.15 -29.71
CA LEU A 52 -8.92 7.47 -29.23
C LEU A 52 -7.57 7.93 -29.81
N ASN A 53 -6.83 7.06 -30.50
CA ASN A 53 -5.62 7.48 -31.19
C ASN A 53 -5.89 8.47 -32.33
N ASP A 54 -7.08 8.44 -32.93
CA ASP A 54 -7.45 9.31 -34.05
C ASP A 54 -8.04 10.66 -33.58
N GLN A 55 -8.05 10.91 -32.27
CA GLN A 55 -8.60 12.10 -31.64
C GLN A 55 -7.50 12.92 -30.94
N CYS A 56 -7.72 14.23 -30.84
CA CYS A 56 -6.89 15.15 -30.08
C CYS A 56 -6.68 14.62 -28.64
N GLY A 57 -5.43 14.65 -28.19
CA GLY A 57 -5.05 14.11 -26.87
C GLY A 57 -5.58 14.93 -25.69
N ILE A 58 -6.07 16.15 -25.91
CA ILE A 58 -6.69 16.99 -24.88
C ILE A 58 -8.07 16.41 -24.55
N VAL A 59 -8.27 16.00 -23.29
CA VAL A 59 -9.54 15.45 -22.84
C VAL A 59 -10.64 16.50 -22.97
N GLY A 60 -11.73 16.14 -23.66
CA GLY A 60 -12.86 17.03 -23.93
C GLY A 60 -12.77 17.83 -25.22
N CYS A 61 -11.65 17.79 -25.95
CA CYS A 61 -11.53 18.46 -27.26
C CYS A 61 -12.37 17.79 -28.35
N GLY A 62 -12.29 16.46 -28.47
CA GLY A 62 -13.10 15.66 -29.41
C GLY A 62 -12.78 15.85 -30.90
N GLN A 63 -11.83 16.72 -31.26
CA GLN A 63 -11.42 16.94 -32.65
C GLN A 63 -10.60 15.76 -33.18
N ALA A 64 -10.79 15.40 -34.44
CA ALA A 64 -9.94 14.42 -35.12
C ALA A 64 -8.53 15.00 -35.35
N ILE A 65 -7.50 14.14 -35.29
CA ILE A 65 -6.13 14.55 -35.60
C ILE A 65 -6.01 14.81 -37.12
N SER A 66 -5.47 15.97 -37.51
CA SER A 66 -5.17 16.30 -38.91
C SER A 66 -3.73 16.78 -39.05
N LEU A 67 -3.12 16.60 -40.23
CA LEU A 67 -1.72 16.99 -40.48
C LEU A 67 -1.47 18.52 -40.39
N ASN A 68 -2.53 19.35 -40.31
CA ASN A 68 -2.45 20.80 -40.38
C ASN A 68 -3.16 21.52 -39.22
N THR A 69 -3.45 20.84 -38.10
CA THR A 69 -3.98 21.52 -36.91
C THR A 69 -2.90 22.43 -36.32
N PRO A 70 -3.13 23.75 -36.17
CA PRO A 70 -2.20 24.62 -35.48
C PRO A 70 -2.04 24.18 -34.02
N ASP A 71 -0.85 24.36 -33.46
CA ASP A 71 -0.60 24.11 -32.04
C ASP A 71 -1.58 24.95 -31.21
N ALA A 72 -2.47 24.29 -30.47
CA ALA A 72 -3.32 24.97 -29.52
C ALA A 72 -2.45 25.55 -28.39
N GLU A 73 -2.72 26.79 -27.96
CA GLU A 73 -2.08 27.36 -26.78
C GLU A 73 -2.31 26.42 -25.59
N THR A 74 -1.24 25.83 -25.09
CA THR A 74 -1.28 24.88 -23.98
C THR A 74 -1.63 25.62 -22.71
N ASN A 75 -2.88 25.53 -22.28
CA ASN A 75 -3.22 25.85 -20.90
C ASN A 75 -2.74 24.71 -20.00
N THR A 76 -1.90 25.01 -19.01
CA THR A 76 -1.24 24.04 -18.14
C THR A 76 -2.17 23.22 -17.26
N ASP A 77 -3.47 23.58 -17.20
CA ASP A 77 -4.48 22.93 -16.37
C ASP A 77 -5.34 21.90 -17.13
N LEU A 78 -5.04 21.63 -18.41
CA LEU A 78 -5.80 20.66 -19.21
C LEU A 78 -5.30 19.23 -19.00
N VAL A 79 -6.21 18.30 -18.73
CA VAL A 79 -5.91 16.86 -18.69
C VAL A 79 -5.70 16.35 -20.11
N ASP A 80 -4.57 15.66 -20.34
CA ASP A 80 -4.23 15.08 -21.63
C ASP A 80 -4.08 13.54 -21.60
N THR A 81 -3.99 12.96 -22.80
CA THR A 81 -3.75 11.53 -23.03
C THR A 81 -2.56 11.31 -23.97
N PHE A 82 -1.65 12.28 -24.11
CA PHE A 82 -0.53 12.20 -25.06
C PHE A 82 0.45 11.07 -24.72
N ARG A 83 0.51 10.67 -23.46
CA ARG A 83 1.37 9.57 -22.98
C ARG A 83 0.51 8.48 -22.33
N ALA A 84 1.00 7.25 -22.41
CA ALA A 84 0.44 6.15 -21.63
C ALA A 84 0.39 6.51 -20.14
N GLY A 85 -0.68 6.10 -19.47
CA GLY A 85 -0.78 6.20 -18.02
C GLY A 85 0.23 5.29 -17.34
N ARG A 86 0.37 5.44 -16.03
CA ARG A 86 1.20 4.57 -15.19
C ARG A 86 0.41 4.15 -13.97
N VAL A 87 0.68 2.94 -13.50
CA VAL A 87 0.30 2.53 -12.14
C VAL A 87 0.98 3.49 -11.16
N TYR A 88 0.22 4.01 -10.20
CA TYR A 88 0.66 4.98 -9.21
C TYR A 88 1.69 4.35 -8.27
N CYS A 89 1.30 3.27 -7.59
CA CYS A 89 2.20 2.52 -6.73
C CYS A 89 1.85 1.02 -6.69
N LEU A 90 2.86 0.24 -6.32
CA LEU A 90 2.72 -1.12 -5.85
C LEU A 90 2.49 -1.05 -4.34
N GLN A 91 1.30 -1.43 -3.87
CA GLN A 91 1.07 -1.61 -2.44
C GLN A 91 1.71 -2.93 -2.00
N THR A 92 2.63 -2.88 -1.06
CA THR A 92 3.28 -4.05 -0.46
C THR A 92 2.74 -4.30 0.94
N ILE A 93 2.66 -5.57 1.32
CA ILE A 93 2.19 -5.99 2.64
C ILE A 93 3.08 -7.13 3.12
N GLN A 94 3.63 -7.00 4.33
CA GLN A 94 4.55 -7.95 4.94
C GLN A 94 4.26 -8.08 6.43
N TRP A 95 4.68 -9.19 7.04
CA TRP A 95 4.70 -9.31 8.49
C TRP A 95 5.76 -8.39 9.10
N SER A 96 5.60 -8.04 10.37
CA SER A 96 6.60 -7.29 11.13
C SER A 96 7.95 -8.01 11.28
N CYS A 97 8.07 -9.29 10.92
CA CYS A 97 9.34 -10.01 10.80
C CYS A 97 10.03 -9.82 9.44
N GLY A 98 9.41 -9.05 8.53
CA GLY A 98 9.89 -8.76 7.17
C GLY A 98 9.43 -9.75 6.12
N VAL A 99 8.76 -10.86 6.48
CA VAL A 99 8.28 -11.85 5.50
C VAL A 99 7.11 -11.27 4.68
N PRO A 100 7.19 -11.18 3.34
CA PRO A 100 6.11 -10.69 2.50
C PRO A 100 4.84 -11.56 2.59
N ILE A 101 3.69 -10.90 2.57
CA ILE A 101 2.37 -11.54 2.60
C ILE A 101 1.73 -11.47 1.21
N GLY A 102 1.72 -10.28 0.61
CA GLY A 102 1.03 -10.05 -0.64
C GLY A 102 1.13 -8.60 -1.10
N TRP A 103 0.54 -8.33 -2.25
CA TRP A 103 0.62 -7.03 -2.91
C TRP A 103 -0.58 -6.74 -3.79
N GLY A 104 -0.69 -5.49 -4.23
CA GLY A 104 -1.62 -5.08 -5.28
C GLY A 104 -1.21 -3.77 -5.94
N LYS A 105 -1.90 -3.44 -7.03
CA LYS A 105 -1.67 -2.20 -7.79
C LYS A 105 -2.66 -1.13 -7.34
N CYS A 106 -2.13 0.05 -7.02
CA CYS A 106 -2.89 1.29 -6.90
C CYS A 106 -2.65 2.10 -8.17
N TYR A 107 -3.72 2.49 -8.88
CA TYR A 107 -3.59 2.97 -10.26
C TYR A 107 -3.38 4.48 -10.38
N ARG A 108 -4.33 5.31 -9.94
CA ARG A 108 -4.24 6.78 -10.08
C ARG A 108 -3.83 7.48 -8.79
N SER A 109 -4.13 6.83 -7.68
CA SER A 109 -3.80 7.25 -6.33
C SER A 109 -3.77 6.01 -5.45
N GLU A 110 -3.17 6.15 -4.28
CA GLU A 110 -3.30 5.19 -3.20
C GLU A 110 -4.59 5.48 -2.41
N SER A 111 -5.73 5.17 -3.01
CA SER A 111 -7.03 5.48 -2.41
C SER A 111 -7.51 4.35 -1.49
N ALA A 112 -8.20 4.69 -0.40
CA ALA A 112 -8.78 3.72 0.53
C ALA A 112 -9.61 2.58 -0.14
N PRO A 113 -10.47 2.81 -1.15
CA PRO A 113 -11.17 1.72 -1.83
C PRO A 113 -10.25 0.71 -2.52
N GLN A 114 -9.13 1.18 -3.10
CA GLN A 114 -8.15 0.29 -3.74
C GLN A 114 -7.37 -0.50 -2.70
N VAL A 115 -6.94 0.13 -1.61
CA VAL A 115 -6.27 -0.54 -0.48
C VAL A 115 -7.18 -1.60 0.12
N GLU A 116 -8.47 -1.30 0.32
CA GLU A 116 -9.45 -2.28 0.79
C GLU A 116 -9.56 -3.48 -0.16
N ARG A 117 -9.66 -3.25 -1.47
CA ARG A 117 -9.72 -4.31 -2.49
C ARG A 117 -8.48 -5.21 -2.44
N ILE A 118 -7.30 -4.65 -2.18
CA ILE A 118 -6.04 -5.40 -2.03
C ILE A 118 -6.08 -6.25 -0.76
N LEU A 119 -6.45 -5.67 0.39
CA LEU A 119 -6.61 -6.38 1.65
C LEU A 119 -7.64 -7.52 1.54
N GLN A 120 -8.81 -7.25 0.95
CA GLN A 120 -9.84 -8.25 0.73
C GLN A 120 -9.32 -9.39 -0.17
N LYS A 121 -8.60 -9.08 -1.25
CA LYS A 121 -8.02 -10.09 -2.14
C LYS A 121 -7.04 -11.03 -1.41
N ILE A 122 -6.19 -10.49 -0.53
CA ILE A 122 -5.18 -11.28 0.18
C ILE A 122 -5.81 -12.23 1.20
N TRP A 123 -6.84 -11.77 1.92
CA TRP A 123 -7.48 -12.54 3.00
C TRP A 123 -8.84 -13.13 2.63
N ASN A 124 -9.21 -13.15 1.34
CA ASN A 124 -10.46 -13.74 0.88
C ASN A 124 -10.55 -15.23 1.27
N GLY A 125 -11.56 -15.60 2.06
CA GLY A 125 -11.74 -16.98 2.56
C GLY A 125 -10.71 -17.41 3.60
N LYS A 126 -9.96 -16.45 4.17
CA LYS A 126 -8.90 -16.67 5.17
C LYS A 126 -9.02 -15.65 6.31
N GLU A 127 -10.24 -15.32 6.72
CA GLU A 127 -10.54 -14.29 7.70
C GLU A 127 -9.85 -14.56 9.06
N GLY A 128 -9.74 -15.83 9.47
CA GLY A 128 -9.00 -16.23 10.68
C GLY A 128 -7.48 -16.04 10.61
N LEU A 129 -6.94 -15.79 9.40
CA LEU A 129 -5.52 -15.48 9.19
C LEU A 129 -5.24 -13.98 9.10
N ARG A 130 -6.25 -13.13 9.30
CA ARG A 130 -6.04 -11.68 9.35
C ARG A 130 -5.09 -11.30 10.49
N PRO A 131 -4.25 -10.27 10.27
CA PRO A 131 -3.42 -9.73 11.33
C PRO A 131 -4.29 -9.06 12.40
N SER A 132 -3.81 -9.10 13.65
CA SER A 132 -4.40 -8.32 14.74
C SER A 132 -4.17 -6.82 14.52
N PHE A 133 -3.03 -6.47 13.91
CA PHE A 133 -2.63 -5.10 13.61
C PHE A 133 -2.16 -4.95 12.17
N ILE A 134 -2.61 -3.89 11.49
CA ILE A 134 -2.02 -3.43 10.22
C ILE A 134 -1.46 -2.04 10.45
N VAL A 135 -0.15 -1.91 10.26
CA VAL A 135 0.55 -0.61 10.26
C VAL A 135 0.57 -0.07 8.83
N TYR A 136 0.05 1.13 8.65
CA TYR A 136 -0.15 1.77 7.36
C TYR A 136 -0.02 3.29 7.52
N ASP A 137 0.71 3.98 6.63
CA ASP A 137 0.92 5.43 6.73
C ASP A 137 -0.42 6.20 6.74
N ASP A 138 -1.34 5.94 5.81
CA ASP A 138 -2.71 6.48 5.80
C ASP A 138 -3.70 5.59 6.56
N GLY A 139 -3.24 4.91 7.62
CA GLY A 139 -4.08 4.06 8.46
C GLY A 139 -5.28 4.79 9.07
N CYS A 140 -5.12 6.07 9.41
CA CYS A 140 -6.21 6.86 9.98
C CYS A 140 -7.24 7.31 8.93
N GLY A 141 -6.81 7.66 7.70
CA GLY A 141 -7.70 7.94 6.57
C GLY A 141 -8.49 6.69 6.18
N PHE A 142 -7.80 5.55 6.10
CA PHE A 142 -8.43 4.25 5.84
C PHE A 142 -9.45 3.86 6.90
N LEU A 143 -9.14 4.05 8.19
CA LEU A 143 -10.07 3.77 9.29
C LEU A 143 -11.34 4.63 9.18
N LYS A 144 -11.20 5.94 8.91
CA LYS A 144 -12.35 6.84 8.70
C LYS A 144 -13.20 6.41 7.51
N TYR A 145 -12.55 6.00 6.42
CA TYR A 145 -13.23 5.46 5.25
C TYR A 145 -14.10 4.24 5.59
N ILE A 146 -13.56 3.28 6.37
CA ILE A 146 -14.34 2.10 6.79
C ILE A 146 -15.50 2.48 7.70
N LEU A 147 -15.25 3.35 8.70
CA LEU A 147 -16.26 3.78 9.67
C LEU A 147 -17.40 4.58 9.03
N GLY A 148 -17.14 5.28 7.93
CA GLY A 148 -18.15 6.05 7.20
C GLY A 148 -19.13 5.21 6.35
N ARG A 149 -18.99 3.88 6.31
CA ARG A 149 -19.86 3.00 5.52
C ARG A 149 -21.09 2.57 6.30
N LEU A 150 -22.20 2.39 5.58
CA LEU A 150 -23.45 1.87 6.13
C LEU A 150 -23.33 0.44 6.69
N ASP A 151 -22.42 -0.35 6.12
CA ASP A 151 -22.02 -1.67 6.60
C ASP A 151 -20.51 -1.65 6.88
N PRO A 152 -20.09 -1.31 8.12
CA PRO A 152 -18.69 -1.24 8.47
C PRO A 152 -18.07 -2.64 8.31
N ASN A 153 -17.04 -2.71 7.48
CA ASN A 153 -16.39 -3.96 7.13
C ASN A 153 -15.97 -4.75 8.39
N LYS A 154 -16.18 -6.08 8.37
CA LYS A 154 -15.74 -7.06 9.39
C LYS A 154 -14.27 -6.96 9.79
N TRP A 155 -13.44 -6.23 9.04
CA TRP A 155 -12.07 -5.89 9.44
C TRP A 155 -11.97 -5.39 10.87
N LEU A 156 -12.88 -4.53 11.33
CA LEU A 156 -12.78 -3.91 12.66
C LEU A 156 -13.08 -4.87 13.82
N GLU A 157 -13.62 -6.05 13.54
CA GLU A 157 -13.83 -7.12 14.53
C GLU A 157 -12.51 -7.80 14.91
N SER A 158 -11.62 -8.00 13.94
CA SER A 158 -10.39 -8.79 14.11
C SER A 158 -9.10 -7.97 14.04
N THR A 159 -9.14 -6.77 13.44
CA THR A 159 -7.95 -6.05 13.02
C THR A 159 -8.02 -4.58 13.41
N ARG A 160 -6.91 -4.07 13.94
CA ARG A 160 -6.71 -2.66 14.26
C ARG A 160 -5.77 -2.03 13.24
N PHE A 161 -6.09 -0.81 12.80
CA PHE A 161 -5.25 -0.02 11.90
C PHE A 161 -4.45 0.99 12.71
N ILE A 162 -3.14 1.01 12.49
CA ILE A 162 -2.17 1.80 13.23
C ILE A 162 -1.39 2.62 12.20
N VAL A 163 -1.10 3.88 12.50
CA VAL A 163 -0.24 4.71 11.65
C VAL A 163 1.22 4.53 12.02
N ASP A 164 2.15 4.77 11.11
CA ASP A 164 3.56 4.80 11.46
C ASP A 164 3.90 5.99 12.40
N ALA A 165 5.08 5.93 13.01
CA ALA A 165 5.51 6.91 14.00
C ALA A 165 5.72 8.33 13.40
N TRP A 166 6.17 8.41 12.15
CA TRP A 166 6.38 9.67 11.46
C TRP A 166 5.04 10.33 11.10
N HIS A 167 4.08 9.57 10.56
CA HIS A 167 2.72 10.01 10.32
C HIS A 167 2.10 10.49 11.64
N TYR A 168 2.15 9.69 12.70
CA TYR A 168 1.57 10.09 14.00
C TYR A 168 2.15 11.40 14.56
N SER A 169 3.44 11.64 14.32
CA SER A 169 4.15 12.83 14.82
C SER A 169 3.87 14.07 13.98
N SER A 170 3.81 13.93 12.66
CA SER A 170 3.58 15.01 11.70
C SER A 170 2.11 15.34 11.49
N HIS A 171 1.22 14.39 11.78
CA HIS A 171 -0.22 14.55 11.57
C HIS A 171 -0.87 15.45 12.62
N SER A 172 -1.95 16.10 12.21
CA SER A 172 -2.66 17.09 13.03
C SER A 172 -2.98 16.54 14.44
N PRO A 173 -2.56 17.22 15.52
CA PRO A 173 -2.92 16.85 16.89
C PRO A 173 -4.42 16.86 17.17
N ARG A 174 -5.20 17.57 16.34
CA ARG A 174 -6.66 17.68 16.47
C ARG A 174 -7.41 16.51 15.85
N ASP A 175 -6.73 15.62 15.13
CA ASP A 175 -7.35 14.43 14.58
C ASP A 175 -7.52 13.36 15.66
N GLU A 176 -8.65 13.42 16.37
CA GLU A 176 -8.96 12.50 17.47
C GLU A 176 -8.98 11.05 17.02
N THR A 177 -9.40 10.74 15.79
CA THR A 177 -9.40 9.36 15.28
C THR A 177 -7.97 8.83 15.19
N CYS A 178 -7.05 9.62 14.64
CA CYS A 178 -5.64 9.24 14.58
C CYS A 178 -5.04 9.09 15.99
N ARG A 179 -5.28 10.06 16.88
CA ARG A 179 -4.72 10.08 18.24
C ARG A 179 -5.20 8.93 19.12
N VAL A 180 -6.48 8.58 19.03
CA VAL A 180 -7.09 7.60 19.93
C VAL A 180 -6.99 6.18 19.37
N HIS A 181 -7.15 6.00 18.05
CA HIS A 181 -7.29 4.66 17.46
C HIS A 181 -6.08 4.19 16.68
N CYS A 182 -5.22 5.10 16.21
CA CYS A 182 -4.12 4.74 15.32
C CYS A 182 -2.73 4.91 15.95
N ASN A 183 -2.64 5.18 17.25
CA ASN A 183 -1.37 5.42 17.94
C ASN A 183 -0.44 4.18 17.88
N PRO A 184 0.79 4.29 17.32
CA PRO A 184 1.73 3.18 17.21
C PRO A 184 2.42 2.76 18.51
N ALA A 185 2.41 3.60 19.55
CA ALA A 185 3.07 3.33 20.82
C ALA A 185 2.25 3.88 22.01
N PRO A 186 1.07 3.30 22.31
CA PRO A 186 0.22 3.81 23.38
C PRO A 186 0.76 3.47 24.77
N ALA A 187 1.29 4.48 25.47
CA ALA A 187 1.81 4.35 26.83
C ALA A 187 0.71 4.31 27.92
N ASN A 188 -0.55 4.57 27.57
CA ASN A 188 -1.68 4.64 28.52
C ASN A 188 -2.34 3.26 28.79
N GLY A 189 -1.72 2.16 28.34
CA GLY A 189 -2.25 0.82 28.52
C GLY A 189 -3.44 0.46 27.61
N SER A 190 -3.84 1.34 26.68
CA SER A 190 -4.97 1.07 25.77
C SER A 190 -4.69 -0.06 24.77
N GLN A 191 -3.42 -0.24 24.36
CA GLN A 191 -3.00 -1.36 23.49
C GLN A 191 -1.65 -1.90 23.99
N PRO A 192 -1.65 -2.75 25.04
CA PRO A 192 -0.42 -3.26 25.63
C PRO A 192 0.36 -4.17 24.67
N ASP A 193 -0.28 -4.74 23.65
CA ASP A 193 0.37 -5.62 22.68
C ASP A 193 1.27 -4.88 21.69
N LEU A 194 1.15 -3.54 21.58
CA LEU A 194 1.98 -2.72 20.68
C LEU A 194 3.28 -2.25 21.34
N VAL A 195 3.42 -2.42 22.65
CA VAL A 195 4.58 -1.93 23.41
C VAL A 195 5.13 -3.01 24.35
N ILE A 196 6.46 -3.05 24.48
CA ILE A 196 7.16 -3.92 25.42
C ILE A 196 8.06 -3.09 26.34
N PRO A 197 8.21 -3.46 27.62
CA PRO A 197 9.14 -2.81 28.51
C PRO A 197 10.60 -3.17 28.13
N LYS A 198 11.46 -2.16 28.06
CA LYS A 198 12.90 -2.30 27.85
C LYS A 198 13.63 -1.46 28.91
N VAL A 199 14.58 -2.08 29.60
CA VAL A 199 15.42 -1.38 30.58
C VAL A 199 16.56 -0.69 29.84
N ASN A 200 16.74 0.62 30.08
CA ASN A 200 17.86 1.37 29.52
C ASN A 200 19.14 1.18 30.37
N GLU A 201 20.27 1.72 29.90
CA GLU A 201 21.56 1.66 30.59
C GLU A 201 21.53 2.26 32.02
N ASN A 202 20.57 3.15 32.29
CA ASN A 202 20.37 3.78 33.59
C ASN A 202 19.46 2.98 34.53
N GLY A 203 19.07 1.75 34.16
CA GLY A 203 18.16 0.90 34.95
C GLY A 203 16.69 1.35 34.92
N GLN A 204 16.32 2.32 34.09
CA GLN A 204 14.94 2.78 33.94
C GLN A 204 14.19 1.92 32.93
N THR A 205 12.96 1.53 33.27
CA THR A 205 12.08 0.81 32.34
C THR A 205 11.37 1.79 31.42
N LEU A 206 11.61 1.68 30.12
CA LEU A 206 10.94 2.45 29.07
C LEU A 206 10.05 1.54 28.24
N LEU A 207 8.89 2.02 27.81
CA LEU A 207 8.07 1.32 26.83
C LEU A 207 8.61 1.58 25.42
N THR A 208 8.92 0.53 24.69
CA THR A 208 9.33 0.58 23.28
C THR A 208 8.33 -0.16 22.40
N ARG A 209 8.32 0.10 21.09
CA ARG A 209 7.48 -0.61 20.12
C ARG A 209 7.75 -2.12 20.16
N ALA A 210 6.69 -2.92 20.20
CA ALA A 210 6.76 -4.38 20.20
C ALA A 210 7.05 -4.97 18.81
N PHE A 211 6.65 -4.27 17.75
CA PHE A 211 6.77 -4.73 16.36
C PHE A 211 7.70 -3.83 15.56
N ASN A 212 8.45 -4.43 14.64
CA ASN A 212 9.24 -3.68 13.66
C ASN A 212 8.32 -3.13 12.56
N THR A 213 8.06 -1.83 12.62
CA THR A 213 7.25 -1.10 11.62
C THR A 213 8.07 -0.65 10.40
N GLU A 214 9.40 -0.77 10.44
CA GLU A 214 10.30 -0.35 9.35
C GLU A 214 10.44 -1.44 8.26
N THR A 215 9.79 -2.59 8.43
CA THR A 215 9.88 -3.71 7.48
C THR A 215 9.38 -3.35 6.08
N ALA A 216 8.42 -2.42 5.99
CA ALA A 216 7.95 -1.89 4.71
C ALA A 216 9.04 -1.10 4.00
N GLU A 217 9.69 -0.18 4.70
CA GLU A 217 10.79 0.62 4.17
C GLU A 217 11.96 -0.26 3.72
N GLN A 218 12.32 -1.27 4.52
CA GLN A 218 13.38 -2.23 4.18
C GLN A 218 13.06 -2.99 2.88
N PHE A 219 11.82 -3.49 2.76
CA PHE A 219 11.41 -4.23 1.57
C PHE A 219 11.31 -3.32 0.34
N ASN A 220 10.76 -2.11 0.51
CA ASN A 220 10.67 -1.09 -0.53
C ASN A 220 12.07 -0.63 -1.00
N ALA A 221 13.04 -0.53 -0.09
CA ALA A 221 14.43 -0.28 -0.42
C ALA A 221 15.03 -1.41 -1.25
N TRP A 222 14.82 -2.67 -0.87
CA TRP A 222 15.27 -3.83 -1.66
C TRP A 222 14.64 -3.87 -3.06
N LEU A 223 13.34 -3.58 -3.15
CA LEU A 223 12.61 -3.49 -4.41
C LEU A 223 13.18 -2.41 -5.34
N SER A 224 13.69 -1.30 -4.80
CA SER A 224 14.19 -0.15 -5.59
C SER A 224 15.19 -0.53 -6.70
N GLY A 225 15.96 -1.60 -6.50
CA GLY A 225 16.90 -2.13 -7.51
C GLY A 225 16.24 -2.64 -8.80
N TYR A 226 14.93 -2.90 -8.80
CA TYR A 226 14.20 -3.49 -9.93
C TYR A 226 13.30 -2.50 -10.69
N GLU A 227 13.18 -1.26 -10.23
CA GLU A 227 12.27 -0.25 -10.80
C GLU A 227 12.49 0.01 -12.30
N GLY A 228 13.75 -0.03 -12.75
CA GLY A 228 14.09 0.19 -14.15
C GLY A 228 13.51 -0.90 -15.07
N ILE A 229 13.52 -2.15 -14.61
CA ILE A 229 13.12 -3.32 -15.40
C ILE A 229 11.60 -3.37 -15.55
N VAL A 230 10.88 -3.20 -14.44
CA VAL A 230 9.42 -3.32 -14.38
C VAL A 230 8.68 -2.22 -15.14
N ARG A 231 9.29 -1.04 -15.31
CA ARG A 231 8.73 0.07 -16.10
C ARG A 231 8.46 -0.31 -17.56
N HIS A 232 9.20 -1.28 -18.08
CA HIS A 232 9.13 -1.75 -19.45
C HIS A 232 8.53 -3.17 -19.53
N MET A 233 7.64 -3.51 -18.61
CA MET A 233 6.87 -4.76 -18.67
C MET A 233 5.43 -4.50 -19.14
N THR A 234 4.87 -5.52 -19.79
CA THR A 234 3.41 -5.63 -19.91
C THR A 234 2.80 -5.92 -18.54
N ASP A 235 1.52 -5.66 -18.36
CA ASP A 235 0.78 -5.97 -17.13
C ASP A 235 0.97 -7.41 -16.62
N TYR A 236 0.86 -8.41 -17.50
CA TYR A 236 1.07 -9.82 -17.13
C TYR A 236 2.50 -10.12 -16.64
N HIS A 237 3.52 -9.73 -17.43
CA HIS A 237 4.92 -9.91 -17.04
C HIS A 237 5.27 -9.15 -15.76
N TYR A 238 4.71 -7.95 -15.57
CA TYR A 238 4.85 -7.19 -14.33
C TYR A 238 4.32 -7.97 -13.14
N ASP A 239 3.07 -8.46 -13.21
CA ASP A 239 2.44 -9.21 -12.13
C ASP A 239 3.23 -10.48 -11.78
N PHE A 240 3.65 -11.23 -12.80
CA PHE A 240 4.50 -12.40 -12.62
C PHE A 240 5.84 -12.04 -11.94
N PHE A 241 6.51 -11.00 -12.42
CA PHE A 241 7.82 -10.60 -11.92
C PHE A 241 7.75 -10.09 -10.48
N ILE A 242 6.77 -9.23 -10.14
CA ILE A 242 6.55 -8.78 -8.76
C ILE A 242 6.26 -9.98 -7.85
N HIS A 243 5.44 -10.94 -8.29
CA HIS A 243 5.17 -12.12 -7.50
C HIS A 243 6.44 -12.96 -7.25
N ALA A 244 7.30 -13.12 -8.26
CA ALA A 244 8.60 -13.78 -8.11
C ALA A 244 9.54 -13.04 -7.13
N LEU A 245 9.58 -11.70 -7.20
CA LEU A 245 10.37 -10.88 -6.26
C LEU A 245 9.92 -11.09 -4.81
N PHE A 246 8.61 -11.21 -4.57
CA PHE A 246 8.06 -11.52 -3.24
C PHE A 246 8.54 -12.89 -2.72
N LEU A 247 8.55 -13.91 -3.58
CA LEU A 247 9.04 -15.25 -3.22
C LEU A 247 10.54 -15.23 -2.92
N MET A 248 11.35 -14.57 -3.76
CA MET A 248 12.79 -14.45 -3.54
C MET A 248 13.13 -13.70 -2.25
N TYR A 249 12.45 -12.59 -1.98
CA TYR A 249 12.67 -11.84 -0.74
C TYR A 249 12.24 -12.63 0.49
N LYS A 250 11.10 -13.35 0.40
CA LYS A 250 10.68 -14.27 1.45
C LYS A 250 11.78 -15.30 1.78
N GLU A 251 12.31 -16.00 0.78
CA GLU A 251 13.38 -16.99 0.99
C GLU A 251 14.63 -16.38 1.63
N ALA A 252 15.01 -15.16 1.25
CA ALA A 252 16.13 -14.46 1.85
C ALA A 252 15.88 -14.09 3.33
N ARG A 253 14.66 -13.68 3.66
CA ARG A 253 14.24 -13.35 5.04
C ARG A 253 14.17 -14.58 5.93
N GLU A 254 13.63 -15.69 5.43
CA GLU A 254 13.56 -16.95 6.18
C GLU A 254 14.97 -17.43 6.57
N LYS A 255 15.92 -17.43 5.63
CA LYS A 255 17.33 -17.80 5.91
C LYS A 255 17.99 -16.90 6.96
N THR A 256 17.70 -15.61 6.95
CA THR A 256 18.29 -14.66 7.91
C THR A 256 17.69 -14.80 9.30
N ASN A 257 16.39 -15.10 9.37
CA ASN A 257 15.70 -15.31 10.64
C ASN A 257 16.17 -16.62 11.31
N ASP A 258 16.35 -17.70 10.53
CA ASP A 258 16.88 -18.97 11.05
C ASP A 258 18.26 -18.78 11.70
N THR A 259 19.14 -17.99 11.08
CA THR A 259 20.47 -17.69 11.66
C THR A 259 20.43 -16.79 12.89
N ALA A 260 19.38 -15.99 13.08
CA ALA A 260 19.25 -15.07 14.21
C ALA A 260 18.61 -15.72 15.46
N GLU A 261 17.99 -16.89 15.30
CA GLU A 261 17.47 -17.70 16.43
C GLU A 261 18.55 -18.64 17.01
N GLU A 262 19.70 -18.78 16.34
CA GLU A 262 20.84 -19.61 16.78
C GLU A 262 21.86 -18.86 17.65
N ASP A 263 21.77 -17.52 17.74
CA ASP A 263 22.64 -16.62 18.52
C ASP A 263 21.93 -16.03 19.77
#